data_AF-A0AA39XS15-F1
#
_entry.id   AF-A0AA39XS15-F1
#
_cell.length_a   1.000
_cell.length_b   1.000
_cell.length_c   1.000
_cell.angle_alpha   90.00
_cell.angle_beta   90.00
_cell.angle_gamma   90.00
#
_symmetry.space_group_name_H-M   'P 1'
#
loop_
_entity.id
_entity.type
_entity.pdbx_description
1 polymer ?
#
loop_
_entity_poly.entity_id
_entity_poly.type
_entity_poly.pdbx_seq_one_letter_code
_entity_poly.pdbx_strand_id
1 'polypeptide(L)'
;MSKWEIAPGRLLTDSSSSNKSEPIAYSSAYLASNQSVSLTSNSGGGTTFRLLTLPPGSTTSLPAEEDKLMVCSVAQGVVLAGKEEVMEFQVGPNGMWKVDPGMAFSVVNPFHLGAAVHVTGVSEGGE
;
A
#
# COMPACT_ATOMS: atom_id res chain seq x y z
N MET A 1 5.46 14.15 -16.00
CA MET A 1 4.68 14.29 -14.77
C MET A 1 3.86 15.57 -14.87
N SER A 2 2.58 15.50 -14.52
CA SER A 2 1.68 16.64 -14.47
C SER A 2 1.98 17.53 -13.25
N LYS A 3 1.62 18.82 -13.29
CA LYS A 3 1.91 19.77 -12.19
C LYS A 3 1.40 19.27 -10.83
N TRP A 4 0.18 18.73 -10.78
CA TRP A 4 -0.43 18.21 -9.55
C TRP A 4 0.35 17.03 -8.94
N GLU A 5 1.06 16.25 -9.76
CA GLU A 5 1.84 15.09 -9.29
C GLU A 5 3.11 15.52 -8.54
N ILE A 6 3.66 16.69 -8.90
CA ILE A 6 4.84 17.29 -8.27
C ILE A 6 4.43 17.97 -6.96
N ALA A 7 3.37 18.79 -6.99
CA ALA A 7 2.75 19.39 -5.82
C ALA A 7 1.27 19.73 -6.14
N PRO A 8 0.29 19.40 -5.27
CA PRO A 8 0.45 18.86 -3.92
C PRO A 8 0.57 17.33 -3.83
N GLY A 9 0.72 16.63 -4.97
CA GLY A 9 0.75 15.17 -5.04
C GLY A 9 -0.63 14.51 -4.87
N ARG A 10 -1.69 15.33 -4.84
CA ARG A 10 -3.09 14.91 -4.74
C ARG A 10 -3.93 15.74 -5.68
N LEU A 11 -4.95 15.14 -6.28
CA LEU A 11 -5.96 15.85 -7.06
C LEU A 11 -7.27 15.84 -6.28
N LEU A 12 -7.85 17.02 -6.05
CA LEU A 12 -9.14 17.17 -5.37
C LEU A 12 -10.24 17.41 -6.41
N THR A 13 -11.49 17.01 -6.11
CA THR A 13 -12.63 17.49 -6.89
C THR A 13 -12.95 18.93 -6.52
N ASP A 14 -13.21 19.75 -7.53
CA ASP A 14 -13.71 21.12 -7.33
C ASP A 14 -15.22 21.03 -7.10
N SER A 15 -15.60 20.73 -5.86
CA SER A 15 -17.02 20.70 -5.46
C SER A 15 -17.38 22.06 -4.88
N SER A 16 -18.04 22.89 -5.68
CA SER A 16 -18.64 24.18 -5.29
C SER A 16 -19.84 24.05 -4.34
N SER A 17 -19.86 22.98 -3.54
CA SER A 17 -20.90 22.62 -2.59
C SER A 17 -20.22 22.14 -1.32
N SER A 18 -20.74 22.58 -0.17
CA SER A 18 -20.18 22.59 1.19
C SER A 18 -19.84 21.23 1.84
N ASN A 19 -19.32 20.26 1.10
CA ASN A 19 -18.79 19.01 1.63
C ASN A 19 -17.30 18.93 1.30
N LYS A 20 -16.48 18.56 2.30
CA LYS A 20 -15.01 18.49 2.23
C LYS A 20 -14.54 17.89 0.89
N SER A 21 -13.73 18.62 0.12
CA SER A 21 -13.10 18.09 -1.10
C SER A 21 -12.19 16.90 -0.75
N GLU A 22 -12.61 15.69 -1.12
CA GLU A 22 -11.81 14.48 -0.97
C GLU A 22 -10.84 14.31 -2.16
N PRO A 23 -9.63 13.79 -1.95
CA PRO A 23 -8.72 13.47 -3.05
C PRO A 23 -9.27 12.34 -3.93
N ILE A 24 -9.25 12.56 -5.24
CA ILE A 24 -9.61 11.56 -6.28
C ILE A 24 -8.39 10.90 -6.92
N ALA A 25 -7.19 11.44 -6.70
CA ALA A 25 -5.95 10.84 -7.17
C ALA A 25 -4.79 11.17 -6.24
N TYR A 26 -3.81 10.27 -6.19
CA TYR A 26 -2.56 10.40 -5.43
C TYR A 26 -1.39 10.13 -6.36
N SER A 27 -0.33 10.93 -6.27
CA SER A 27 0.89 10.73 -7.06
C SER A 27 1.79 9.69 -6.41
N SER A 28 2.66 9.05 -7.20
CA SER A 28 3.65 8.10 -6.67
C SER A 28 4.55 8.75 -5.60
N ALA A 29 5.00 9.99 -5.81
CA ALA A 29 5.82 10.71 -4.83
C ALA A 29 5.09 10.94 -3.50
N TYR A 30 3.78 11.24 -3.55
CA TYR A 30 2.95 11.37 -2.36
C TYR A 30 2.82 10.02 -1.63
N LEU A 31 2.54 8.95 -2.37
CA LEU A 31 2.37 7.60 -1.79
C LEU A 31 3.68 7.00 -1.26
N ALA A 32 4.81 7.34 -1.87
CA ALA A 32 6.13 6.84 -1.49
C ALA A 32 6.65 7.40 -0.15
N SER A 33 6.00 8.42 0.43
CA SER A 33 6.35 8.91 1.76
C SER A 33 5.86 8.00 2.91
N ASN A 34 5.62 6.72 2.61
CA ASN A 34 5.20 5.67 3.54
C ASN A 34 3.93 5.99 4.36
N GLN A 35 3.05 6.81 3.81
CA GLN A 35 1.75 7.10 4.39
C GLN A 35 0.68 6.14 3.85
N SER A 36 -0.14 5.59 4.75
CA SER A 36 -1.35 4.88 4.38
C SER A 36 -2.46 5.90 4.11
N VAL A 37 -3.13 5.81 2.96
CA VAL A 37 -4.26 6.67 2.60
C VAL A 37 -5.56 5.91 2.77
N SER A 38 -6.58 6.55 3.37
CA SER A 38 -7.94 6.00 3.42
C SER A 38 -8.63 6.23 2.08
N LEU A 39 -9.24 5.19 1.53
CA LEU A 39 -10.02 5.23 0.27
C LEU A 39 -11.53 5.29 0.51
N THR A 40 -12.00 4.96 1.71
CA THR A 40 -13.42 5.03 2.09
C THR A 40 -13.64 6.09 3.16
N SER A 41 -14.80 6.76 3.09
CA SER A 41 -15.20 7.85 4.00
C SER A 41 -16.18 7.40 5.10
N ASN A 42 -16.64 6.14 5.07
CA ASN A 42 -17.72 5.66 5.93
C ASN A 42 -17.23 4.88 7.15
N SER A 43 -17.92 5.10 8.27
CA SER A 43 -17.59 4.71 9.64
C SER A 43 -17.87 3.25 10.01
N GLY A 44 -18.15 2.38 9.05
CA GLY A 44 -18.36 0.95 9.29
C GLY A 44 -17.10 0.13 9.05
N GLY A 45 -16.46 0.33 7.89
CA GLY A 45 -15.28 -0.40 7.43
C GLY A 45 -14.39 0.45 6.51
N GLY A 46 -13.12 0.07 6.38
CA GLY A 46 -12.06 0.90 5.82
C GLY A 46 -11.29 0.18 4.72
N THR A 47 -11.19 0.80 3.55
CA THR A 47 -10.13 0.43 2.59
C THR A 47 -8.99 1.43 2.70
N THR A 48 -7.77 0.93 2.81
CA THR A 48 -6.56 1.74 2.83
C THR A 48 -5.62 1.32 1.73
N PHE A 49 -4.78 2.24 1.28
CA PHE A 49 -3.75 1.97 0.30
C PHE A 49 -2.42 2.56 0.75
N ARG A 50 -1.33 1.82 0.60
CA ARG A 50 0.03 2.31 0.78
C ARG A 50 0.95 1.78 -0.30
N LEU A 51 1.96 2.58 -0.67
CA LEU A 51 3.05 2.17 -1.54
C LEU A 51 4.29 1.90 -0.69
N LEU A 52 4.82 0.68 -0.76
CA LEU A 52 6.13 0.34 -0.23
C LEU A 52 7.15 0.50 -1.34
N THR A 53 8.13 1.37 -1.12
CA THR A 53 9.32 1.45 -1.97
C THR A 53 10.44 0.70 -1.29
N LEU A 54 10.99 -0.32 -1.96
CA LEU A 54 12.00 -1.22 -1.43
C LEU A 54 13.34 -0.97 -2.12
N PRO A 55 14.27 -0.24 -1.50
CA PRO A 55 15.63 -0.11 -2.01
C PRO A 55 16.31 -1.48 -2.21
N PRO A 56 17.35 -1.55 -3.05
CA PRO A 56 18.19 -2.74 -3.16
C PRO A 56 18.72 -3.19 -1.78
N GLY A 57 18.66 -4.49 -1.50
CA GLY A 57 19.14 -5.09 -0.24
C GLY A 57 18.32 -4.73 1.01
N SER A 58 17.10 -4.20 0.85
CA SER A 58 16.27 -3.77 1.97
C SER A 58 15.28 -4.84 2.42
N THR A 59 14.91 -4.76 3.70
CA THR A 59 13.81 -5.52 4.29
C THR A 59 12.82 -4.54 4.90
N THR A 60 11.54 -4.72 4.60
CA THR A 60 10.45 -3.97 5.22
C THR A 60 9.55 -4.94 5.98
N SER A 61 9.33 -4.66 7.25
CA SER A 61 8.35 -5.38 8.07
C SER A 61 6.99 -4.69 7.98
N LEU A 62 5.96 -5.47 7.71
CA LEU A 62 4.57 -5.07 7.80
C LEU A 62 4.06 -5.53 9.16
N PRO A 63 3.68 -4.60 10.06
CA PRO A 63 3.15 -4.97 11.35
C PRO A 63 1.83 -5.73 11.20
N ALA A 64 1.51 -6.55 12.19
CA ALA A 64 0.20 -7.16 12.30
C ALA A 64 -0.88 -6.07 12.36
N GLU A 65 -1.93 -6.22 11.55
CA GLU A 65 -3.13 -5.38 11.59
C GLU A 65 -4.30 -6.29 11.97
N GLU A 66 -4.78 -6.17 13.21
CA GLU A 66 -5.76 -7.11 13.80
C GLU A 66 -7.08 -7.18 13.04
N ASP A 67 -7.52 -6.06 12.46
CA ASP A 67 -8.85 -5.93 11.85
C ASP A 67 -8.81 -5.79 10.33
N LYS A 68 -7.64 -6.02 9.69
CA LYS A 68 -7.47 -5.81 8.25
C LYS A 68 -6.84 -6.99 7.56
N LEU A 69 -7.51 -7.46 6.51
CA LEU A 69 -6.87 -8.25 5.47
C LEU A 69 -5.97 -7.32 4.65
N MET A 70 -4.69 -7.65 4.50
CA MET A 70 -3.80 -6.92 3.60
C MET A 70 -3.58 -7.70 2.30
N VAL A 71 -3.87 -7.07 1.18
CA VAL A 71 -3.54 -7.57 -0.16
C VAL A 71 -2.31 -6.83 -0.67
N CYS A 72 -1.22 -7.57 -0.87
CA CYS A 72 0.04 -7.03 -1.36
C CYS A 72 0.23 -7.43 -2.83
N SER A 73 0.62 -6.51 -3.69
CA SER A 73 0.91 -6.79 -5.10
C SER A 73 2.16 -6.07 -5.58
N VAL A 74 2.95 -6.74 -6.41
CA VAL A 74 4.22 -6.19 -6.92
C VAL A 74 3.94 -5.30 -8.12
N ALA A 75 4.11 -4.00 -7.94
CA ALA A 75 3.99 -3.01 -9.02
C ALA A 75 5.26 -2.97 -9.88
N GLN A 76 6.44 -3.17 -9.26
CA GLN A 76 7.72 -3.16 -9.94
C GLN A 76 8.73 -4.08 -9.25
N GLY A 77 9.58 -4.72 -10.05
CA GLY A 77 10.70 -5.52 -9.55
C GLY A 77 10.29 -6.92 -9.12
N VAL A 78 11.11 -7.54 -8.29
CA VAL A 78 10.90 -8.87 -7.73
C VAL A 78 11.22 -8.80 -6.25
N VAL A 79 10.40 -9.44 -5.42
CA VAL A 79 10.57 -9.46 -3.96
C VAL A 79 10.51 -10.89 -3.43
N LEU A 80 11.08 -11.11 -2.25
CA LEU A 80 10.79 -12.27 -1.43
C LEU A 80 9.79 -11.86 -0.35
N ALA A 81 8.71 -12.62 -0.23
CA ALA A 81 7.62 -12.41 0.71
C ALA A 81 7.57 -13.60 1.67
N GLY A 82 7.47 -13.35 2.97
CA GLY A 82 7.40 -14.41 3.97
C GLY A 82 7.10 -13.89 5.37
N LYS A 83 7.03 -14.81 6.34
CA LYS A 83 7.05 -14.51 7.79
C LYS A 83 8.13 -15.40 8.41
N GLU A 84 8.54 -15.16 9.66
CA GLU A 84 9.60 -15.94 10.32
C GLU A 84 9.35 -17.46 10.32
N GLU A 85 8.10 -17.92 10.28
CA GLU A 85 7.72 -19.34 10.27
C GLU A 85 7.20 -19.88 8.91
N VAL A 86 7.08 -19.05 7.86
CA VAL A 86 6.66 -19.50 6.51
C VAL A 86 7.83 -19.39 5.56
N MET A 87 7.95 -20.39 4.68
CA MET A 87 8.92 -20.38 3.59
C MET A 87 8.79 -19.09 2.77
N GLU A 88 9.90 -18.36 2.66
CA GLU A 88 9.98 -17.20 1.77
C GLU A 88 9.69 -17.63 0.33
N PHE A 89 8.82 -16.91 -0.35
CA PHE A 89 8.49 -17.14 -1.75
C PHE A 89 8.74 -15.89 -2.59
N GLN A 90 9.20 -16.10 -3.82
CA GLN A 90 9.49 -15.04 -4.76
C GLN A 90 8.22 -14.59 -5.49
N VAL A 91 8.02 -13.28 -5.57
CA VAL A 91 6.89 -12.67 -6.29
C VAL A 91 7.41 -11.65 -7.28
N GLY A 92 7.06 -11.81 -8.56
CA GLY A 92 7.40 -10.88 -9.64
C GLY A 92 6.26 -9.90 -9.96
N PRO A 93 6.44 -9.04 -10.97
CA PRO A 93 5.47 -8.01 -11.33
C PRO A 93 4.08 -8.58 -11.61
N ASN A 94 3.04 -7.85 -11.19
CA ASN A 94 1.63 -8.26 -11.24
C ASN A 94 1.27 -9.48 -10.37
N GLY A 95 2.24 -10.09 -9.69
CA GLY A 95 2.00 -11.09 -8.66
C GLY A 95 1.47 -10.47 -7.37
N MET A 96 0.78 -11.26 -6.57
CA MET A 96 0.18 -10.83 -5.31
C MET A 96 0.26 -11.91 -4.23
N TRP A 97 0.16 -11.49 -2.97
CA TRP A 97 -0.10 -12.35 -1.82
C TRP A 97 -1.03 -11.65 -0.84
N LYS A 98 -1.69 -12.44 0.02
CA LYS A 98 -2.51 -11.91 1.11
C LYS A 98 -1.81 -12.12 2.45
N VAL A 99 -2.08 -11.22 3.39
CA VAL A 99 -1.68 -11.34 4.80
C VAL A 99 -2.97 -11.24 5.60
N ASP A 100 -3.30 -12.32 6.29
CA ASP A 100 -4.53 -12.40 7.09
C ASP A 100 -4.46 -11.44 8.29
N PRO A 101 -5.61 -10.97 8.82
CA PRO A 101 -5.62 -10.09 9.98
C PRO A 101 -4.86 -10.68 11.18
N GLY A 102 -4.20 -9.81 11.96
CA GLY A 102 -3.36 -10.21 13.09
C GLY A 102 -2.01 -10.84 12.71
N MET A 103 -1.72 -11.03 11.42
CA MET A 103 -0.44 -11.58 10.97
C MET A 103 0.56 -10.49 10.59
N ALA A 104 1.75 -10.54 11.21
CA ALA A 104 2.91 -9.78 10.75
C ALA A 104 3.58 -10.48 9.56
N PHE A 105 4.20 -9.71 8.67
CA PHE A 105 4.77 -10.23 7.44
C PHE A 105 5.99 -9.40 7.01
N SER A 106 6.97 -10.00 6.35
CA SER A 106 8.15 -9.30 5.83
C SER A 106 8.21 -9.34 4.31
N VAL A 107 8.76 -8.27 3.75
CA VAL A 107 9.04 -8.15 2.31
C VAL A 107 10.50 -7.76 2.15
N VAL A 108 11.25 -8.59 1.45
CA VAL A 108 12.68 -8.43 1.22
C VAL A 108 12.91 -8.15 -0.26
N ASN A 109 13.73 -7.15 -0.56
CA ASN A 109 14.30 -6.95 -1.88
C ASN A 109 15.80 -7.31 -1.84
N PRO A 110 16.19 -8.56 -2.09
CA PRO A 110 17.60 -8.96 -2.08
C PRO A 110 18.34 -8.55 -3.36
N PHE A 111 17.64 -7.98 -4.35
CA PHE A 111 18.19 -7.72 -5.68
C PHE A 111 18.83 -6.33 -5.78
N HIS A 112 19.61 -6.11 -6.84
CA HIS A 112 20.32 -4.84 -7.09
C HIS A 112 19.44 -3.72 -7.64
N LEU A 113 18.22 -4.04 -8.08
CA LEU A 113 17.24 -3.07 -8.56
C LEU A 113 16.19 -2.82 -7.47
N GLY A 114 15.68 -1.59 -7.41
CA GLY A 114 14.57 -1.26 -6.52
C GLY A 114 13.28 -2.01 -6.89
N ALA A 115 12.44 -2.25 -5.90
CA ALA A 115 11.12 -2.84 -6.07
C ALA A 115 10.02 -1.95 -5.46
N ALA A 116 8.79 -2.12 -5.93
CA ALA A 116 7.63 -1.39 -5.45
C ALA A 116 6.47 -2.36 -5.20
N VAL A 117 5.85 -2.26 -4.03
CA VAL A 117 4.72 -3.10 -3.63
C VAL A 117 3.55 -2.21 -3.24
N HIS A 118 2.40 -2.43 -3.85
CA HIS A 118 1.13 -1.85 -3.39
C HIS A 118 0.57 -2.73 -2.29
N VAL A 119 0.16 -2.12 -1.18
CA VAL A 119 -0.53 -2.82 -0.10
C VAL A 119 -1.88 -2.16 0.10
N THR A 120 -2.93 -2.95 -0.10
CA THR A 120 -4.31 -2.55 0.13
C THR A 120 -4.82 -3.23 1.38
N GLY A 121 -5.12 -2.46 2.43
CA GLY A 121 -5.76 -2.97 3.64
C GLY A 121 -7.27 -2.90 3.51
N VAL A 122 -7.97 -3.97 3.82
CA VAL A 122 -9.43 -4.06 3.79
C VAL A 122 -9.90 -4.52 5.17
N SER A 123 -10.68 -3.69 5.86
CA SER A 123 -11.44 -4.12 7.03
C SER A 123 -12.90 -4.34 6.65
N GLU A 124 -13.52 -5.36 7.23
CA GLU A 124 -14.97 -5.49 7.13
C GLU A 124 -15.66 -4.35 7.88
N GLY A 125 -16.83 -3.97 7.36
CA GLY A 125 -17.69 -3.04 8.05
C GLY A 125 -18.45 -3.76 9.14
N GLY A 126 -18.31 -3.33 10.40
CA GLY A 126 -19.24 -3.80 11.44
C GLY A 126 -20.66 -3.37 11.04
N GLU A 127 -21.59 -4.33 10.97
CA GLU A 127 -23.03 -4.06 10.82
C GLU A 127 -23.57 -3.18 11.95
#